data_AF-A0A519TE09-F1
#
_entry.id   AF-A0A519TE09-F1
#
_cell.length_a   1.000
_cell.length_b   1.000
_cell.length_c   1.000
_cell.angle_alpha   90.00
_cell.angle_beta   90.00
_cell.angle_gamma   90.00
#
_symmetry.space_group_name_H-M   'P 1'
#
loop_
_entity.id
_entity.type
_entity.pdbx_description
1 polymer ?
#
loop_
_entity_poly.entity_id
_entity_poly.type
_entity_poly.pdbx_seq_one_letter_code
_entity_poly.pdbx_strand_id
1 'polypeptide(L)'
;IYKDDATGVDLISLKEGARIQNTPLIQVLGLDRVNANNDRNADGNFDFFPGITIDPELGKIIFPSVQPFGSYLKAQFDTANTNGTIAANERALAQKYVYQALYNQTQSDAQQLQTKDKFFLRGRFQGASGSDEISLPGIGVAQGSVKVYSGSTLLTEGVDYQVFYDQAKVKILNAAYLSAANELRIAFEKNALVQVQPRKLVGTRLDYAANKDALFGFTAMHILENQAPGINRVNIGDEPANNTMLGADLSFRKDSRVLTKLVDMLPIVSTKEISTVAFTGEVAKLIAGQAQLGRGENGVSYIDDFENARTPYTLGGLASVPAWRLAATPAPLLGSATGLASNYQRGKLAWYTIDQSYYTGGNGTSGIAAATLSNFYTRGIPRNEIFPNKDLGTTGNGYEYSFDLAYYPGERGPYNFLPNSLDPGDLNGRRFNSANSTNAANQARFGGISRGITFDTDFDNANIEYLEFWMLDPFATANNRELTRIDDPNNPNLYASDPSNPNNSKLGGRFILNLGNVSEDVLKDGNRHEFENGLPTPADPNPASLTEPTPWGRVTTQQFLTDAFNAAAGSRASQDVGLDGFGGADEQ
;
A
#
# COMPACT_ATOMS: atom_id res chain seq x y z
N ILE A 1 -25.71 -9.26 7.03
CA ILE A 1 -26.02 -8.67 8.36
C ILE A 1 -25.99 -7.14 8.25
N TYR A 2 -26.71 -6.45 9.12
CA TYR A 2 -26.68 -5.00 9.28
C TYR A 2 -26.23 -4.67 10.71
N LYS A 3 -25.20 -3.83 10.86
CA LYS A 3 -24.73 -3.34 12.16
C LYS A 3 -25.61 -2.19 12.62
N ASP A 4 -26.30 -2.37 13.75
CA ASP A 4 -27.14 -1.33 14.31
C ASP A 4 -26.48 -0.65 15.51
N ASP A 5 -26.24 0.66 15.41
CA ASP A 5 -25.55 1.43 16.45
C ASP A 5 -26.37 1.52 17.74
N ALA A 6 -27.70 1.53 17.65
CA ALA A 6 -28.57 1.72 18.79
C ALA A 6 -28.57 0.50 19.72
N THR A 7 -28.55 -0.71 19.14
CA THR A 7 -28.51 -1.96 19.89
C THR A 7 -27.10 -2.51 20.08
N GLY A 8 -26.14 -2.13 19.22
CA GLY A 8 -24.79 -2.70 19.18
C GLY A 8 -24.75 -4.16 18.69
N VAL A 9 -25.86 -4.66 18.13
CA VAL A 9 -26.01 -6.07 17.72
C VAL A 9 -26.02 -6.19 16.19
N ASP A 10 -25.41 -7.26 15.69
CA ASP A 10 -25.48 -7.66 14.28
C ASP A 10 -26.89 -8.20 13.94
N LEU A 11 -27.64 -7.49 13.10
CA LEU A 11 -28.98 -7.88 12.69
C LEU A 11 -28.96 -8.69 11.39
N ILE A 12 -29.63 -9.85 11.37
CA ILE A 12 -29.85 -10.65 10.15
C ILE A 12 -31.07 -10.18 9.32
N SER A 13 -31.94 -9.38 9.93
CA SER A 13 -33.19 -8.84 9.36
C SER A 13 -33.39 -7.41 9.90
N LEU A 14 -33.91 -6.49 9.10
CA LEU A 14 -34.31 -5.18 9.61
C LEU A 14 -35.55 -5.31 10.50
N LYS A 15 -35.60 -4.54 11.59
CA LYS A 15 -36.74 -4.54 12.55
C LYS A 15 -37.79 -3.49 12.21
N GLU A 16 -37.59 -2.75 11.14
CA GLU A 16 -38.41 -1.62 10.67
C GLU A 16 -38.67 -1.79 9.16
N GLY A 17 -39.66 -1.06 8.63
CA GLY A 17 -40.03 -1.09 7.22
C GLY A 17 -41.25 -1.97 6.95
N ALA A 18 -42.31 -1.40 6.40
CA ALA A 18 -43.61 -2.05 6.25
C ALA A 18 -43.57 -3.35 5.42
N ARG A 19 -42.67 -3.45 4.44
CA ARG A 19 -42.55 -4.63 3.55
C ARG A 19 -41.48 -5.64 3.96
N ILE A 20 -40.41 -5.16 4.59
CA ILE A 20 -39.18 -5.95 4.80
C ILE A 20 -38.86 -6.20 6.28
N GLN A 21 -39.69 -5.70 7.19
CA GLN A 21 -39.56 -5.94 8.61
C GLN A 21 -39.53 -7.45 8.89
N ASN A 22 -38.56 -7.87 9.71
CA ASN A 22 -38.29 -9.26 10.10
C ASN A 22 -38.06 -10.24 8.94
N THR A 23 -37.81 -9.74 7.73
CA THR A 23 -37.40 -10.56 6.59
C THR A 23 -35.86 -10.66 6.57
N PRO A 24 -35.27 -11.85 6.41
CA PRO A 24 -33.83 -12.01 6.28
C PRO A 24 -33.25 -11.12 5.17
N LEU A 25 -32.11 -10.47 5.43
CA LEU A 25 -31.51 -9.53 4.48
C LEU A 25 -31.11 -10.18 3.15
N ILE A 26 -30.72 -11.46 3.17
CA ILE A 26 -30.43 -12.21 1.95
C ILE A 26 -31.66 -12.33 1.05
N GLN A 27 -32.84 -12.54 1.63
CA GLN A 27 -34.11 -12.59 0.90
C GLN A 27 -34.51 -11.21 0.39
N VAL A 28 -34.38 -10.17 1.24
CA VAL A 28 -34.66 -8.78 0.84
C VAL A 28 -33.82 -8.39 -0.37
N LEU A 29 -32.51 -8.67 -0.34
CA LEU A 29 -31.54 -8.34 -1.39
C LEU A 29 -31.59 -9.30 -2.59
N GLY A 30 -32.47 -10.30 -2.56
CA GLY A 30 -32.72 -11.21 -3.66
C GLY A 30 -31.70 -12.34 -3.83
N LEU A 31 -30.88 -12.62 -2.82
CA LEU A 31 -29.95 -13.76 -2.77
C LEU A 31 -30.59 -15.07 -2.29
N ASP A 32 -31.85 -15.01 -1.85
CA ASP A 32 -32.67 -16.16 -1.40
C ASP A 32 -34.08 -15.97 -1.97
N ARG A 33 -34.43 -16.76 -2.97
CA ARG A 33 -35.71 -16.71 -3.70
C ARG A 33 -36.27 -18.09 -3.97
N VAL A 34 -35.46 -19.13 -3.86
CA VAL A 34 -35.88 -20.51 -4.11
C VAL A 34 -35.63 -21.40 -2.89
N ASN A 35 -36.23 -22.59 -2.91
CA ASN A 35 -35.93 -23.61 -1.92
C ASN A 35 -34.85 -24.56 -2.44
N ALA A 36 -34.43 -25.52 -1.62
CA ALA A 36 -33.52 -26.59 -2.01
C ALA A 36 -33.89 -27.39 -3.29
N ASN A 37 -35.16 -27.36 -3.72
CA ASN A 37 -35.63 -28.00 -4.96
C ASN A 37 -35.66 -27.04 -6.17
N ASN A 38 -35.20 -25.79 -6.01
CA ASN A 38 -35.26 -24.70 -6.99
C ASN A 38 -36.69 -24.20 -7.31
N ASP A 39 -37.69 -24.51 -6.47
CA ASP A 39 -39.01 -23.89 -6.57
C ASP A 39 -38.96 -22.47 -6.00
N ARG A 40 -39.78 -21.54 -6.53
CA ARG A 40 -39.83 -20.12 -6.14
C ARG A 40 -40.41 -19.84 -4.74
N ASN A 41 -39.87 -20.48 -3.73
CA ASN A 41 -40.20 -20.26 -2.33
C ASN A 41 -38.88 -20.11 -1.56
N ALA A 42 -38.57 -18.92 -1.05
CA ALA A 42 -37.38 -18.67 -0.25
C ALA A 42 -37.35 -19.58 1.01
N ASP A 43 -36.19 -20.12 1.34
CA ASP A 43 -36.03 -21.06 2.46
C ASP A 43 -35.08 -20.57 3.57
N GLY A 44 -34.58 -19.34 3.45
CA GLY A 44 -33.67 -18.73 4.42
C GLY A 44 -32.21 -19.05 4.18
N ASN A 45 -31.86 -19.79 3.12
CA ASN A 45 -30.50 -20.08 2.71
C ASN A 45 -30.11 -19.30 1.46
N PHE A 46 -28.81 -19.16 1.25
CA PHE A 46 -28.28 -18.53 0.04
C PHE A 46 -28.52 -19.43 -1.18
N ASP A 47 -29.15 -18.88 -2.23
CA ASP A 47 -29.35 -19.57 -3.50
C ASP A 47 -28.00 -19.74 -4.20
N PHE A 48 -27.46 -20.96 -4.29
CA PHE A 48 -26.18 -21.23 -4.97
C PHE A 48 -26.41 -21.52 -6.46
N PHE A 49 -26.41 -20.47 -7.29
CA PHE A 49 -26.52 -20.57 -8.74
C PHE A 49 -25.26 -20.02 -9.42
N PRO A 50 -24.39 -20.91 -9.93
CA PRO A 50 -23.20 -20.52 -10.68
C PRO A 50 -23.53 -19.54 -11.82
N GLY A 51 -22.81 -18.42 -11.87
CA GLY A 51 -22.99 -17.36 -12.87
C GLY A 51 -24.15 -16.40 -12.61
N ILE A 52 -25.03 -16.68 -11.64
CA ILE A 52 -26.17 -15.80 -11.29
C ILE A 52 -25.95 -15.17 -9.92
N THR A 53 -25.75 -15.99 -8.89
CA THR A 53 -25.58 -15.53 -7.51
C THR A 53 -24.16 -15.78 -6.99
N ILE A 54 -23.38 -16.64 -7.65
CA ILE A 54 -21.99 -16.90 -7.29
C ILE A 54 -21.12 -17.20 -8.52
N ASP A 55 -19.90 -16.71 -8.50
CA ASP A 55 -18.78 -17.23 -9.30
C ASP A 55 -17.97 -18.19 -8.42
N PRO A 56 -18.08 -19.51 -8.62
CA PRO A 56 -17.42 -20.49 -7.77
C PRO A 56 -15.89 -20.54 -7.97
N GLU A 57 -15.37 -20.09 -9.11
CA GLU A 57 -13.93 -20.11 -9.39
C GLU A 57 -13.22 -18.99 -8.63
N LEU A 58 -13.83 -17.80 -8.63
CA LEU A 58 -13.27 -16.62 -7.95
C LEU A 58 -13.84 -16.40 -6.54
N GLY A 59 -14.81 -17.21 -6.11
CA GLY A 59 -15.51 -17.06 -4.83
C GLY A 59 -16.31 -15.75 -4.70
N LYS A 60 -16.72 -15.16 -5.84
CA LYS A 60 -17.44 -13.87 -5.84
C LYS A 60 -18.92 -14.09 -5.67
N ILE A 61 -19.53 -13.40 -4.71
CA ILE A 61 -20.98 -13.38 -4.55
C ILE A 61 -21.54 -12.28 -5.44
N ILE A 62 -22.52 -12.63 -6.26
CA ILE A 62 -23.16 -11.77 -7.25
C ILE A 62 -24.57 -11.48 -6.77
N PHE A 63 -24.90 -10.21 -6.59
CA PHE A 63 -26.28 -9.81 -6.33
C PHE A 63 -27.04 -9.76 -7.66
N PRO A 64 -28.27 -10.28 -7.74
CA PRO A 64 -29.08 -10.24 -8.98
C PRO A 64 -29.71 -8.86 -9.22
N SER A 65 -29.01 -7.79 -8.85
CA SER A 65 -29.39 -6.39 -8.97
C SER A 65 -28.13 -5.54 -9.17
N VAL A 66 -28.23 -4.50 -9.99
CA VAL A 66 -27.10 -3.58 -10.27
C VAL A 66 -26.76 -2.73 -9.04
N GLN A 67 -27.78 -2.33 -8.25
CA GLN A 67 -27.60 -1.50 -7.05
C GLN A 67 -28.39 -2.07 -5.86
N PRO A 68 -28.01 -3.24 -5.32
CA PRO A 68 -28.73 -3.91 -4.24
C PRO A 68 -28.95 -3.00 -3.02
N PHE A 69 -27.94 -2.24 -2.59
CA PHE A 69 -28.04 -1.33 -1.44
C PHE A 69 -28.49 0.10 -1.80
N GLY A 70 -28.66 0.39 -3.09
CA GLY A 70 -29.03 1.68 -3.64
C GLY A 70 -30.49 1.70 -4.07
N SER A 71 -30.72 1.84 -5.38
CA SER A 71 -32.07 1.92 -5.95
C SER A 71 -32.95 0.71 -5.64
N TYR A 72 -32.39 -0.49 -5.57
CA TYR A 72 -33.16 -1.71 -5.28
C TYR A 72 -33.68 -1.72 -3.83
N LEU A 73 -32.82 -1.49 -2.84
CA LEU A 73 -33.25 -1.40 -1.44
C LEU A 73 -34.22 -0.23 -1.23
N LYS A 74 -34.00 0.90 -1.93
CA LYS A 74 -34.93 2.04 -1.90
C LYS A 74 -36.34 1.65 -2.36
N ALA A 75 -36.46 0.84 -3.41
CA ALA A 75 -37.75 0.36 -3.90
C ALA A 75 -38.47 -0.55 -2.89
N GLN A 76 -37.75 -1.23 -1.99
CA GLN A 76 -38.35 -2.03 -0.93
C GLN A 76 -39.09 -1.17 0.12
N PHE A 77 -38.69 0.10 0.27
CA PHE A 77 -39.37 1.10 1.11
C PHE A 77 -40.38 1.95 0.33
N ASP A 78 -40.60 1.71 -0.97
CA ASP A 78 -41.56 2.50 -1.74
C ASP A 78 -42.99 2.07 -1.42
N THR A 79 -43.73 2.93 -0.72
CA THR A 79 -45.11 2.66 -0.30
C THR A 79 -46.13 3.58 -0.98
N ALA A 80 -45.98 3.81 -2.29
CA ALA A 80 -46.88 4.61 -3.14
C ALA A 80 -48.40 4.43 -2.92
N ASN A 81 -48.85 3.31 -2.33
CA ASN A 81 -50.26 2.98 -2.07
C ASN A 81 -50.64 2.95 -0.57
N THR A 82 -49.89 3.61 0.31
CA THR A 82 -50.15 3.61 1.77
C THR A 82 -50.53 4.98 2.31
N ASN A 83 -51.07 5.01 3.54
CA ASN A 83 -51.41 6.24 4.26
C ASN A 83 -50.18 7.19 4.35
N GLY A 84 -50.41 8.51 4.25
CA GLY A 84 -49.36 9.52 4.25
C GLY A 84 -48.37 9.45 5.42
N THR A 85 -48.81 9.04 6.62
CA THR A 85 -47.93 8.86 7.78
C THR A 85 -46.98 7.68 7.61
N ILE A 86 -47.45 6.57 7.02
CA ILE A 86 -46.63 5.39 6.73
C ILE A 86 -45.63 5.74 5.63
N ALA A 87 -46.07 6.40 4.56
CA ALA A 87 -45.19 6.85 3.49
C ALA A 87 -44.09 7.82 3.98
N ALA A 88 -44.40 8.69 4.94
CA ALA A 88 -43.40 9.57 5.56
C ALA A 88 -42.36 8.78 6.36
N ASN A 89 -42.78 7.81 7.18
CA ASN A 89 -41.87 6.96 7.94
C ASN A 89 -40.96 6.12 7.02
N GLU A 90 -41.52 5.51 5.98
CA GLU A 90 -40.75 4.71 5.01
C GLU A 90 -39.71 5.54 4.25
N ARG A 91 -40.01 6.80 3.93
CA ARG A 91 -39.01 7.72 3.35
C ARG A 91 -37.86 8.00 4.32
N ALA A 92 -38.15 8.15 5.62
CA ALA A 92 -37.12 8.32 6.63
C ALA A 92 -36.27 7.04 6.79
N LEU A 93 -36.88 5.86 6.75
CA LEU A 93 -36.16 4.58 6.78
C LEU A 93 -35.32 4.37 5.51
N ALA A 94 -35.82 4.73 4.34
CA ALA A 94 -35.03 4.73 3.11
C ALA A 94 -33.83 5.68 3.23
N GLN A 95 -34.02 6.88 3.77
CA GLN A 95 -32.95 7.82 4.07
C GLN A 95 -31.97 7.32 5.14
N LYS A 96 -32.36 6.37 6.00
CA LYS A 96 -31.48 5.72 6.99
C LYS A 96 -30.69 4.57 6.36
N TYR A 97 -31.34 3.63 5.68
CA TYR A 97 -30.73 2.37 5.24
C TYR A 97 -30.14 2.40 3.82
N VAL A 98 -30.69 3.18 2.90
CA VAL A 98 -30.21 3.18 1.50
C VAL A 98 -28.83 3.83 1.44
N TYR A 99 -27.89 3.13 0.79
CA TYR A 99 -26.51 3.54 0.64
C TYR A 99 -26.21 3.84 -0.83
N GLN A 100 -26.77 4.95 -1.33
CA GLN A 100 -26.64 5.33 -2.74
C GLN A 100 -25.20 5.74 -3.09
N ALA A 101 -24.48 6.35 -2.14
CA ALA A 101 -23.07 6.75 -2.24
C ALA A 101 -22.16 5.64 -2.76
N LEU A 102 -22.43 4.39 -2.36
CA LEU A 102 -21.71 3.19 -2.82
C LEU A 102 -21.68 3.04 -4.35
N TYR A 103 -22.64 3.63 -5.08
CA TYR A 103 -22.78 3.48 -6.54
C TYR A 103 -22.54 4.76 -7.34
N ASN A 104 -22.48 5.92 -6.70
CA ASN A 104 -22.32 7.21 -7.39
C ASN A 104 -21.13 8.04 -6.88
N GLN A 105 -20.39 7.54 -5.90
CA GLN A 105 -19.13 8.12 -5.42
C GLN A 105 -17.99 7.10 -5.58
N THR A 106 -16.76 7.57 -5.39
CA THR A 106 -15.59 6.70 -5.28
C THR A 106 -15.70 5.84 -4.03
N GLN A 107 -14.94 4.74 -3.99
CA GLN A 107 -14.93 3.85 -2.83
C GLN A 107 -14.44 4.57 -1.55
N SER A 108 -13.41 5.41 -1.67
CA SER A 108 -12.84 6.19 -0.56
C SER A 108 -13.87 7.14 0.05
N ASP A 109 -14.57 7.93 -0.77
CA ASP A 109 -15.63 8.85 -0.32
C ASP A 109 -16.80 8.09 0.33
N ALA A 110 -17.22 6.99 -0.30
CA ALA A 110 -18.30 6.17 0.22
C ALA A 110 -17.95 5.65 1.63
N GLN A 111 -16.74 5.12 1.84
CA GLN A 111 -16.29 4.57 3.13
C GLN A 111 -16.31 5.61 4.27
N GLN A 112 -16.12 6.89 3.98
CA GLN A 112 -16.21 7.96 4.99
C GLN A 112 -17.66 8.14 5.51
N LEU A 113 -18.67 7.68 4.78
CA LEU A 113 -20.08 7.68 5.20
C LEU A 113 -20.38 6.50 6.13
N GLN A 114 -19.76 6.49 7.31
CA GLN A 114 -19.90 5.44 8.33
C GLN A 114 -21.35 5.23 8.80
N THR A 115 -22.21 6.25 8.68
CA THR A 115 -23.64 6.12 8.99
C THR A 115 -24.38 5.16 8.05
N LYS A 116 -23.79 4.85 6.88
CA LYS A 116 -24.35 4.00 5.83
C LYS A 116 -23.59 2.71 5.63
N ASP A 117 -22.28 2.71 5.85
CA ASP A 117 -21.42 1.54 5.71
C ASP A 117 -21.62 0.53 6.85
N LYS A 118 -22.78 -0.13 6.84
CA LYS A 118 -23.27 -0.96 7.94
C LYS A 118 -23.71 -2.35 7.50
N PHE A 119 -23.70 -2.62 6.20
CA PHE A 119 -24.04 -3.93 5.65
C PHE A 119 -22.78 -4.78 5.50
N PHE A 120 -22.75 -5.92 6.17
CA PHE A 120 -21.66 -6.89 6.06
C PHE A 120 -22.20 -8.22 5.52
N LEU A 121 -21.47 -8.83 4.60
CA LEU A 121 -21.71 -10.19 4.16
C LEU A 121 -20.75 -11.10 4.93
N ARG A 122 -21.30 -12.05 5.69
CA ARG A 122 -20.51 -13.07 6.38
C ARG A 122 -20.93 -14.43 5.84
N GLY A 123 -19.95 -15.20 5.40
CA GLY A 123 -20.12 -16.56 4.91
C GLY A 123 -19.00 -17.44 5.41
N ARG A 124 -19.20 -18.75 5.33
CA ARG A 124 -18.16 -19.76 5.51
C ARG A 124 -18.19 -20.65 4.28
N PHE A 125 -17.02 -21.05 3.81
CA PHE A 125 -16.89 -22.05 2.76
C PHE A 125 -15.92 -23.12 3.23
N GLN A 126 -16.03 -24.29 2.64
CA GLN A 126 -15.11 -25.40 2.86
C GLN A 126 -14.46 -25.78 1.52
N GLY A 127 -13.24 -26.31 1.58
CA GLY A 127 -12.57 -26.88 0.41
C GLY A 127 -13.38 -28.03 -0.19
N ALA A 128 -13.00 -28.47 -1.39
CA ALA A 128 -13.74 -29.44 -2.19
C ALA A 128 -14.28 -30.62 -1.34
N SER A 129 -15.60 -30.81 -1.38
CA SER A 129 -16.31 -31.86 -0.68
C SER A 129 -15.75 -33.24 -1.04
N GLY A 130 -15.37 -34.04 -0.03
CA GLY A 130 -14.96 -35.44 -0.22
C GLY A 130 -13.47 -35.74 -0.02
N SER A 131 -12.63 -34.77 0.37
CA SER A 131 -11.31 -35.09 0.92
C SER A 131 -11.47 -35.54 2.37
N ASP A 132 -11.11 -36.79 2.64
CA ASP A 132 -10.82 -37.26 4.00
C ASP A 132 -9.55 -36.57 4.57
N GLU A 133 -8.86 -35.80 3.74
CA GLU A 133 -7.69 -34.99 4.08
C GLU A 133 -8.04 -33.53 4.38
N ILE A 134 -7.45 -33.02 5.46
CA ILE A 134 -7.50 -31.64 5.92
C ILE A 134 -6.06 -31.12 5.92
N SER A 135 -5.79 -30.07 5.15
CA SER A 135 -4.46 -29.43 5.14
C SER A 135 -4.32 -28.47 6.33
N LEU A 136 -3.23 -28.59 7.06
CA LEU A 136 -2.89 -27.73 8.20
C LEU A 136 -2.10 -26.51 7.71
N PRO A 137 -2.48 -25.29 8.11
CA PRO A 137 -1.75 -24.09 7.71
C PRO A 137 -0.41 -23.98 8.45
N GLY A 138 0.70 -24.06 7.71
CA GLY A 138 2.05 -23.84 8.24
C GLY A 138 3.09 -24.76 7.61
N ILE A 139 4.36 -24.53 7.93
CA ILE A 139 5.49 -25.39 7.51
C ILE A 139 6.08 -26.02 8.77
N GLY A 140 6.36 -27.32 8.73
CA GLY A 140 6.99 -28.04 9.84
C GLY A 140 6.07 -28.17 11.06
N VAL A 141 5.00 -28.95 10.92
CA VAL A 141 4.13 -29.34 12.04
C VAL A 141 4.92 -30.26 12.97
N ALA A 142 4.94 -29.94 14.27
CA ALA A 142 5.69 -30.72 15.24
C ALA A 142 5.06 -32.12 15.43
N GLN A 143 5.89 -33.16 15.37
CA GLN A 143 5.43 -34.54 15.50
C GLN A 143 4.76 -34.77 16.87
N GLY A 144 3.57 -35.36 16.88
CA GLY A 144 2.78 -35.63 18.09
C GLY A 144 2.06 -34.41 18.68
N SER A 145 2.15 -33.24 18.06
CA SER A 145 1.44 -32.04 18.53
C SER A 145 -0.02 -31.97 18.09
N VAL A 146 -0.39 -32.72 17.05
CA VAL A 146 -1.72 -32.65 16.44
C VAL A 146 -2.74 -33.34 17.34
N LYS A 147 -3.81 -32.63 17.67
CA LYS A 147 -4.97 -33.13 18.43
C LYS A 147 -6.24 -32.80 17.66
N VAL A 148 -6.97 -33.82 17.23
CA VAL A 148 -8.24 -33.67 16.50
C VAL A 148 -9.41 -33.93 17.45
N TYR A 149 -10.37 -33.01 17.46
CA TYR A 149 -11.60 -33.11 18.25
C TYR A 149 -12.80 -33.17 17.32
N SER A 150 -13.76 -34.05 17.61
CA SER A 150 -15.11 -34.03 17.02
C SER A 150 -16.09 -33.57 18.10
N GLY A 151 -16.51 -32.30 18.04
CA GLY A 151 -17.23 -31.68 19.16
C GLY A 151 -16.36 -31.65 20.43
N SER A 152 -16.79 -32.37 21.48
CA SER A 152 -16.04 -32.49 22.74
C SER A 152 -15.13 -33.72 22.83
N THR A 153 -15.24 -34.66 21.89
CA THR A 153 -14.48 -35.92 21.93
C THR A 153 -13.12 -35.76 21.27
N LEU A 154 -12.05 -36.06 22.00
CA LEU A 154 -10.69 -36.18 21.45
C LEU A 154 -10.59 -37.49 20.65
N LEU A 155 -10.20 -37.38 19.39
CA LEU A 155 -9.99 -38.52 18.50
C LEU A 155 -8.60 -39.14 18.72
N THR A 156 -8.44 -40.41 18.35
CA THR A 156 -7.19 -41.15 18.53
C THR A 156 -6.39 -41.21 17.22
N GLU A 157 -5.15 -40.72 17.23
CA GLU A 157 -4.24 -40.84 16.09
C GLU A 157 -3.92 -42.32 15.80
N GLY A 158 -3.90 -42.70 14.52
CA GLY A 158 -3.72 -44.07 14.02
C GLY A 158 -4.99 -44.92 13.98
N VAL A 159 -6.07 -44.49 14.65
CA VAL A 159 -7.37 -45.20 14.65
C VAL A 159 -8.44 -44.35 13.96
N ASP A 160 -8.65 -43.13 14.45
CA ASP A 160 -9.70 -42.24 13.96
C ASP A 160 -9.17 -41.28 12.87
N TYR A 161 -7.90 -40.91 12.95
CA TYR A 161 -7.21 -40.07 11.96
C TYR A 161 -5.72 -40.42 11.88
N GLN A 162 -5.06 -40.01 10.79
CA GLN A 162 -3.62 -40.12 10.57
C GLN A 162 -3.05 -38.74 10.24
N VAL A 163 -1.83 -38.45 10.68
CA VAL A 163 -1.15 -37.18 10.39
C VAL A 163 0.06 -37.41 9.50
N PHE A 164 0.16 -36.65 8.42
CA PHE A 164 1.33 -36.52 7.56
C PHE A 164 2.05 -35.22 7.93
N TYR A 165 2.97 -35.30 8.89
CA TYR A 165 3.65 -34.13 9.47
C TYR A 165 4.54 -33.37 8.48
N ASP A 166 5.16 -34.09 7.55
CA ASP A 166 5.99 -33.56 6.47
C ASP A 166 5.17 -32.78 5.43
N GLN A 167 3.94 -33.23 5.17
CA GLN A 167 3.01 -32.60 4.25
C GLN A 167 2.05 -31.62 4.94
N ALA A 168 2.12 -31.51 6.27
CA ALA A 168 1.18 -30.76 7.09
C ALA A 168 -0.29 -31.13 6.78
N LYS A 169 -0.62 -32.42 6.74
CA LYS A 169 -1.98 -32.90 6.45
C LYS A 169 -2.50 -33.85 7.53
N VAL A 170 -3.80 -33.83 7.75
CA VAL A 170 -4.52 -34.76 8.62
C VAL A 170 -5.55 -35.51 7.79
N LYS A 171 -5.51 -36.83 7.82
CA LYS A 171 -6.45 -37.70 7.13
C LYS A 171 -7.38 -38.37 8.15
N ILE A 172 -8.69 -38.16 8.02
CA ILE A 172 -9.69 -38.81 8.88
C ILE A 172 -9.93 -40.22 8.37
N LEU A 173 -9.64 -41.23 9.19
CA LEU A 173 -9.77 -42.64 8.84
C LEU A 173 -11.20 -43.16 9.09
N ASN A 174 -11.84 -42.66 10.15
CA ASN A 174 -13.18 -43.10 10.53
C ASN A 174 -14.25 -42.22 9.86
N ALA A 175 -14.91 -42.78 8.85
CA ALA A 175 -15.93 -42.10 8.04
C ALA A 175 -17.15 -41.61 8.86
N ALA A 176 -17.40 -42.18 10.04
CA ALA A 176 -18.49 -41.72 10.90
C ALA A 176 -18.31 -40.24 11.28
N TYR A 177 -17.06 -39.80 11.50
CA TYR A 177 -16.75 -38.40 11.82
C TYR A 177 -16.77 -37.48 10.60
N LEU A 178 -16.64 -38.02 9.38
CA LEU A 178 -16.82 -37.25 8.14
C LEU A 178 -18.29 -37.04 7.81
N SER A 179 -19.14 -38.02 8.14
CA SER A 179 -20.60 -37.94 7.91
C SER A 179 -21.37 -37.23 9.03
N ALA A 180 -20.76 -37.06 10.20
CA ALA A 180 -21.36 -36.35 11.32
C ALA A 180 -21.38 -34.85 11.02
N ALA A 181 -22.52 -34.18 11.25
CA ALA A 181 -22.63 -32.72 11.15
C ALA A 181 -21.86 -31.96 12.27
N ASN A 182 -20.91 -32.63 12.93
CA ASN A 182 -20.12 -32.06 14.02
C ASN A 182 -18.87 -31.39 13.45
N GLU A 183 -18.53 -30.22 14.01
CA GLU A 183 -17.30 -29.52 13.67
C GLU A 183 -16.06 -30.32 14.13
N LEU A 184 -15.12 -30.53 13.21
CA LEU A 184 -13.80 -31.06 13.51
C LEU A 184 -12.85 -29.92 13.85
N ARG A 185 -12.38 -29.87 15.10
CA ARG A 185 -11.38 -28.88 15.54
C ARG A 185 -10.02 -29.52 15.65
N ILE A 186 -9.03 -28.99 14.94
CA ILE A 186 -7.65 -29.49 14.98
C ILE A 186 -6.76 -28.46 15.68
N ALA A 187 -6.09 -28.88 16.76
CA ALA A 187 -5.04 -28.11 17.41
C ALA A 187 -3.68 -28.72 17.06
N PHE A 188 -2.68 -27.89 16.76
CA PHE A 188 -1.34 -28.36 16.40
C PHE A 188 -0.29 -27.29 16.70
N GLU A 189 0.97 -27.71 16.81
CA GLU A 189 2.11 -26.81 16.96
C GLU A 189 2.92 -26.78 15.66
N LYS A 190 3.47 -25.61 15.34
CA LYS A 190 4.29 -25.38 14.15
C LYS A 190 5.56 -24.63 14.49
N ASN A 191 6.59 -24.84 13.69
CA ASN A 191 7.83 -24.07 13.80
C ASN A 191 7.60 -22.61 13.36
N ALA A 192 8.13 -21.65 14.12
CA ALA A 192 8.15 -20.25 13.74
C ALA A 192 9.42 -19.95 12.93
N LEU A 193 9.30 -19.75 11.60
CA LEU A 193 10.44 -19.54 10.71
C LEU A 193 10.84 -18.06 10.53
N VAL A 194 9.96 -17.09 10.85
CA VAL A 194 10.17 -15.65 10.59
C VAL A 194 9.69 -14.83 11.79
N GLN A 195 10.49 -13.83 12.19
CA GLN A 195 10.25 -12.90 13.32
C GLN A 195 9.97 -13.58 14.67
N VAL A 196 10.99 -14.21 15.24
CA VAL A 196 10.89 -14.85 16.57
C VAL A 196 10.86 -13.77 17.65
N GLN A 197 9.69 -13.52 18.23
CA GLN A 197 9.60 -12.93 19.56
C GLN A 197 10.25 -13.91 20.55
N PRO A 198 11.27 -13.52 21.31
CA PRO A 198 11.88 -14.41 22.29
C PRO A 198 10.86 -14.81 23.35
N ARG A 199 10.60 -16.13 23.45
CA ARG A 199 9.69 -16.72 24.43
C ARG A 199 10.47 -17.54 25.43
N LYS A 200 10.09 -17.42 26.70
CA LYS A 200 10.65 -18.19 27.81
C LYS A 200 9.51 -18.89 28.54
N LEU A 201 9.45 -20.20 28.43
CA LEU A 201 8.55 -21.05 29.21
C LEU A 201 9.35 -21.74 30.31
N VAL A 202 8.98 -21.52 31.56
CA VAL A 202 9.56 -22.22 32.72
C VAL A 202 8.44 -22.86 33.50
N GLY A 203 8.57 -24.14 33.82
CA GLY A 203 7.56 -24.84 34.57
C GLY A 203 8.09 -26.04 35.32
N THR A 204 7.27 -26.55 36.22
CA THR A 204 7.48 -27.78 36.96
C THR A 204 6.19 -28.58 36.99
N ARG A 205 6.34 -29.91 36.96
CA ARG A 205 5.26 -30.85 37.17
C ARG A 205 5.68 -31.83 38.28
N LEU A 206 4.80 -32.03 39.24
CA LEU A 206 4.97 -32.96 40.36
C LEU A 206 3.89 -34.03 40.26
N ASP A 207 4.30 -35.28 40.13
CA ASP A 207 3.40 -36.42 40.11
C ASP A 207 3.57 -37.25 41.39
N TYR A 208 2.47 -37.43 42.13
CA TYR A 208 2.41 -38.24 43.34
C TYR A 208 1.52 -39.46 43.12
N ALA A 209 2.14 -40.64 43.02
CA ALA A 209 1.43 -41.91 42.97
C ALA A 209 0.99 -42.31 44.39
N ALA A 210 -0.26 -42.00 44.74
CA ALA A 210 -0.81 -42.35 46.05
C ALA A 210 -0.93 -43.88 46.21
N ASN A 211 -1.21 -44.59 45.12
CA ASN A 211 -1.13 -46.06 45.02
C ASN A 211 -1.05 -46.48 43.54
N LYS A 212 -1.08 -47.78 43.26
CA LYS A 212 -1.02 -48.34 41.89
C LYS A 212 -2.21 -47.95 40.99
N ASP A 213 -3.31 -47.50 41.58
CA ASP A 213 -4.57 -47.19 40.90
C ASP A 213 -4.87 -45.67 40.88
N ALA A 214 -4.12 -44.83 41.62
CA ALA A 214 -4.41 -43.40 41.81
C ALA A 214 -3.15 -42.53 41.77
N LEU A 215 -3.15 -41.53 40.88
CA LEU A 215 -2.08 -40.55 40.68
C LEU A 215 -2.64 -39.13 40.82
N PHE A 216 -1.94 -38.29 41.58
CA PHE A 216 -2.21 -36.86 41.70
C PHE A 216 -1.09 -36.07 41.04
N GLY A 217 -1.43 -35.22 40.08
CA GLY A 217 -0.52 -34.29 39.42
C GLY A 217 -0.71 -32.87 39.91
N PHE A 218 0.40 -32.13 40.04
CA PHE A 218 0.41 -30.68 40.17
C PHE A 218 1.31 -30.08 39.11
N THR A 219 0.84 -29.05 38.42
CA THR A 219 1.57 -28.39 37.35
C THR A 219 1.65 -26.90 37.64
N ALA A 220 2.83 -26.31 37.54
CA ALA A 220 3.01 -24.87 37.59
C ALA A 220 3.90 -24.44 36.43
N MET A 221 3.42 -23.54 35.59
CA MET A 221 4.14 -23.05 34.41
C MET A 221 4.01 -21.54 34.31
N HIS A 222 5.05 -20.89 33.80
CA HIS A 222 5.09 -19.48 33.53
C HIS A 222 5.67 -19.25 32.15
N ILE A 223 4.95 -18.52 31.31
CA ILE A 223 5.40 -18.08 30.00
C ILE A 223 5.62 -16.57 30.03
N LEU A 224 6.79 -16.16 29.58
CA LEU A 224 7.16 -14.78 29.34
C LEU A 224 7.60 -14.63 27.90
N GLU A 225 6.87 -13.83 27.13
CA GLU A 225 7.25 -13.40 25.80
C GLU A 225 7.78 -11.97 25.90
N ASN A 226 8.82 -11.66 25.13
CA ASN A 226 9.37 -10.32 25.00
C ASN A 226 9.26 -9.87 23.55
N GLN A 227 9.13 -8.56 23.34
CA GLN A 227 9.14 -7.99 22.00
C GLN A 227 10.52 -8.06 21.33
N ALA A 228 10.51 -7.98 20.00
CA ALA A 228 11.74 -7.92 19.23
C ALA A 228 12.58 -6.69 19.63
N PRO A 229 13.92 -6.79 19.65
CA PRO A 229 14.78 -5.66 19.98
C PRO A 229 14.48 -4.44 19.09
N GLY A 230 14.26 -3.27 19.72
CA GLY A 230 13.97 -2.01 19.03
C GLY A 230 12.49 -1.64 19.00
N ILE A 231 11.57 -2.55 19.34
CA ILE A 231 10.13 -2.27 19.44
C ILE A 231 9.79 -1.91 20.89
N ASN A 232 9.28 -0.70 21.10
CA ASN A 232 8.90 -0.19 22.43
C ASN A 232 7.41 0.14 22.55
N ARG A 233 6.66 0.03 21.45
CA ARG A 233 5.20 0.20 21.38
C ARG A 233 4.61 -1.02 20.69
N VAL A 234 3.49 -1.52 21.19
CA VAL A 234 2.81 -2.70 20.64
C VAL A 234 1.36 -2.35 20.39
N ASN A 235 0.82 -2.80 19.26
CA ASN A 235 -0.58 -2.63 18.92
C ASN A 235 -1.44 -3.65 19.66
N ILE A 236 -2.73 -3.33 19.78
CA ILE A 236 -3.71 -4.25 20.34
C ILE A 236 -3.78 -5.56 19.54
N GLY A 237 -3.66 -6.71 20.21
CA GLY A 237 -3.60 -8.05 19.62
C GLY A 237 -2.18 -8.60 19.46
N ASP A 238 -1.15 -7.75 19.46
CA ASP A 238 0.27 -8.13 19.34
C ASP A 238 1.00 -8.12 20.70
N GLU A 239 0.25 -8.05 21.81
CA GLU A 239 0.82 -7.99 23.14
C GLU A 239 1.61 -9.26 23.49
N PRO A 240 2.81 -9.13 24.03
CA PRO A 240 3.58 -10.28 24.46
C PRO A 240 2.91 -10.95 25.67
N ALA A 241 2.76 -12.28 25.63
CA ALA A 241 2.16 -13.01 26.73
C ALA A 241 3.04 -13.04 27.98
N ASN A 242 2.42 -12.85 29.15
CA ASN A 242 3.07 -12.98 30.45
C ASN A 242 2.14 -13.72 31.41
N ASN A 243 2.00 -15.03 31.25
CA ASN A 243 0.95 -15.79 31.90
C ASN A 243 1.53 -16.89 32.80
N THR A 244 0.88 -17.12 33.95
CA THR A 244 1.18 -18.23 34.85
C THR A 244 0.01 -19.20 34.88
N MET A 245 0.26 -20.48 34.62
CA MET A 245 -0.73 -21.54 34.75
C MET A 245 -0.42 -22.39 35.98
N LEU A 246 -1.42 -22.60 36.82
CA LEU A 246 -1.36 -23.54 37.94
C LEU A 246 -2.45 -24.59 37.74
N GLY A 247 -2.09 -25.86 37.76
CA GLY A 247 -3.00 -26.98 37.53
C GLY A 247 -2.85 -28.08 38.56
N ALA A 248 -3.94 -28.80 38.79
CA ALA A 248 -3.94 -30.05 39.55
C ALA A 248 -4.81 -31.07 38.81
N ASP A 249 -4.34 -32.31 38.77
CA ASP A 249 -5.03 -33.40 38.10
C ASP A 249 -5.07 -34.67 38.97
N LEU A 250 -6.11 -35.46 38.79
CA LEU A 250 -6.31 -36.76 39.42
C LEU A 250 -6.59 -37.77 38.32
N SER A 251 -5.79 -38.83 38.27
CA SER A 251 -6.03 -40.00 37.44
C SER A 251 -6.25 -41.21 38.32
N PHE A 252 -7.40 -41.87 38.17
CA PHE A 252 -7.76 -43.10 38.84
C PHE A 252 -8.07 -44.17 37.81
N ARG A 253 -7.41 -45.33 37.88
CA ARG A 253 -7.67 -46.46 36.98
C ARG A 253 -7.65 -47.75 37.78
N LYS A 254 -8.76 -48.49 37.76
CA LYS A 254 -8.88 -49.75 38.49
C LYS A 254 -9.64 -50.79 37.70
N ASP A 255 -9.10 -52.00 37.71
CA ASP A 255 -9.74 -53.17 37.11
C ASP A 255 -10.90 -53.68 37.97
N SER A 256 -12.04 -53.93 37.32
CA SER A 256 -13.28 -54.39 37.92
C SER A 256 -13.72 -55.72 37.32
N ARG A 257 -13.37 -56.81 38.00
CA ARG A 257 -13.89 -58.16 37.67
C ARG A 257 -15.40 -58.29 37.89
N VAL A 258 -15.98 -57.40 38.70
CA VAL A 258 -17.43 -57.37 38.94
C VAL A 258 -18.14 -56.91 37.66
N LEU A 259 -17.65 -55.84 37.04
CA LEU A 259 -18.19 -55.37 35.76
C LEU A 259 -17.98 -56.40 34.65
N THR A 260 -16.83 -57.06 34.60
CA THR A 260 -16.58 -58.15 33.64
C THR A 260 -17.63 -59.26 33.76
N LYS A 261 -17.89 -59.72 34.98
CA LYS A 261 -18.90 -60.75 35.22
C LYS A 261 -20.31 -60.29 34.88
N LEU A 262 -20.66 -59.03 35.16
CA LEU A 262 -21.98 -58.49 34.82
C LEU A 262 -22.19 -58.42 33.30
N VAL A 263 -21.15 -58.09 32.53
CA VAL A 263 -21.20 -58.10 31.06
C VAL A 263 -21.27 -59.53 30.52
N ASP A 264 -20.53 -60.48 31.11
CA ASP A 264 -20.54 -61.91 30.73
C ASP A 264 -21.86 -62.63 31.10
N MET A 265 -22.68 -62.04 31.98
CA MET A 265 -24.03 -62.53 32.30
C MET A 265 -25.09 -62.18 31.25
N LEU A 266 -24.77 -61.32 30.26
CA LEU A 266 -25.71 -61.01 29.19
C LEU A 266 -25.84 -62.19 28.22
N PRO A 267 -27.05 -62.69 27.92
CA PRO A 267 -27.28 -63.98 27.26
C PRO A 267 -26.77 -64.10 25.81
N ILE A 268 -26.13 -63.07 25.26
CA ILE A 268 -25.66 -63.00 23.87
C ILE A 268 -24.15 -62.62 23.80
N VAL A 269 -23.48 -62.33 24.93
CA VAL A 269 -22.09 -61.87 24.97
C VAL A 269 -21.29 -62.73 25.95
N SER A 270 -20.19 -63.33 25.49
CA SER A 270 -19.21 -63.99 26.37
C SER A 270 -17.86 -63.28 26.25
N THR A 271 -17.32 -62.80 27.37
CA THR A 271 -16.08 -62.04 27.38
C THR A 271 -15.20 -62.44 28.57
N LYS A 272 -13.92 -62.71 28.27
CA LYS A 272 -12.88 -63.00 29.27
C LYS A 272 -12.02 -61.77 29.60
N GLU A 273 -12.21 -60.68 28.86
CA GLU A 273 -11.41 -59.47 29.03
C GLU A 273 -11.83 -58.68 30.27
N ILE A 274 -10.82 -58.24 31.04
CA ILE A 274 -11.05 -57.53 32.29
C ILE A 274 -11.58 -56.13 31.99
N SER A 275 -12.66 -55.75 32.66
CA SER A 275 -13.24 -54.42 32.55
C SER A 275 -12.47 -53.46 33.43
N THR A 276 -12.17 -52.28 32.93
CA THR A 276 -11.46 -51.24 33.69
C THR A 276 -12.37 -50.03 33.87
N VAL A 277 -12.36 -49.46 35.08
CA VAL A 277 -12.97 -48.16 35.36
C VAL A 277 -11.83 -47.14 35.45
N ALA A 278 -11.90 -46.12 34.61
CA ALA A 278 -10.96 -45.00 34.62
C ALA A 278 -11.73 -43.70 34.87
N PHE A 279 -11.17 -42.86 35.72
CA PHE A 279 -11.65 -41.52 36.01
C PHE A 279 -10.46 -40.55 35.95
N THR A 280 -10.62 -39.48 35.21
CA THR A 280 -9.64 -38.39 35.13
C THR A 280 -10.35 -37.07 35.40
N GLY A 281 -9.78 -36.27 36.29
CA GLY A 281 -10.24 -34.91 36.57
C GLY A 281 -9.06 -33.96 36.54
N GLU A 282 -9.25 -32.78 35.96
CA GLU A 282 -8.24 -31.72 35.89
C GLU A 282 -8.87 -30.39 36.25
N VAL A 283 -8.15 -29.57 37.00
CA VAL A 283 -8.46 -28.16 37.22
C VAL A 283 -7.22 -27.33 36.92
N ALA A 284 -7.37 -26.28 36.13
CA ALA A 284 -6.30 -25.34 35.83
C ALA A 284 -6.79 -23.90 36.02
N LYS A 285 -5.93 -23.07 36.60
CA LYS A 285 -6.11 -21.64 36.74
C LYS A 285 -5.03 -20.92 35.96
N LEU A 286 -5.45 -20.12 34.98
CA LEU A 286 -4.60 -19.16 34.30
C LEU A 286 -4.62 -17.84 35.08
N ILE A 287 -3.44 -17.36 35.45
CA ILE A 287 -3.20 -16.04 36.03
C ILE A 287 -2.55 -15.22 34.92
N ALA A 288 -3.34 -14.34 34.30
CA ALA A 288 -2.85 -13.44 33.28
C ALA A 288 -2.04 -12.30 33.92
N GLY A 289 -0.80 -12.12 33.49
CA GLY A 289 0.04 -11.00 33.87
C GLY A 289 0.01 -9.88 32.84
N GLN A 290 0.66 -8.77 33.17
CA GLN A 290 0.80 -7.64 32.26
C GLN A 290 1.94 -7.89 31.27
N ALA A 291 1.74 -7.50 30.01
CA ALA A 291 2.79 -7.46 29.00
C ALA A 291 4.01 -6.66 29.48
N GLN A 292 5.21 -7.22 29.30
CA GLN A 292 6.46 -6.54 29.66
C GLN A 292 7.16 -6.04 28.39
N LEU A 293 7.31 -4.72 28.29
CA LEU A 293 7.99 -4.05 27.18
C LEU A 293 9.30 -3.50 27.74
N GLY A 294 10.43 -4.16 27.46
CA GLY A 294 11.69 -3.89 28.16
C GLY A 294 12.12 -2.42 28.24
N ARG A 295 11.83 -1.60 27.21
CA ARG A 295 12.05 -0.14 27.18
C ARG A 295 10.76 0.67 26.97
N GLY A 296 9.60 0.02 27.03
CA GLY A 296 8.27 0.62 26.85
C GLY A 296 7.48 0.69 28.15
N GLU A 297 6.21 1.09 28.06
CA GLU A 297 5.30 1.09 29.21
C GLU A 297 4.66 -0.28 29.38
N ASN A 298 4.88 -0.92 30.52
CA ASN A 298 4.34 -2.26 30.78
C ASN A 298 2.81 -2.25 30.85
N GLY A 299 2.18 -3.24 30.22
CA GLY A 299 0.72 -3.40 30.21
C GLY A 299 -0.03 -2.38 29.35
N VAL A 300 0.66 -1.61 28.49
CA VAL A 300 0.03 -0.69 27.53
C VAL A 300 0.00 -1.31 26.15
N SER A 301 -1.16 -1.23 25.53
CA SER A 301 -1.38 -1.55 24.12
C SER A 301 -1.89 -0.31 23.40
N TYR A 302 -1.30 -0.03 22.25
CA TYR A 302 -1.70 1.07 21.40
C TYR A 302 -2.85 0.62 20.50
N ILE A 303 -3.93 1.41 20.49
CA ILE A 303 -4.97 1.26 19.47
C ILE A 303 -4.43 1.74 18.12
N ASP A 304 -3.63 2.81 18.16
CA ASP A 304 -2.86 3.36 17.06
C ASP A 304 -1.66 4.11 17.66
N ASP A 305 -0.48 3.97 17.05
CA ASP A 305 0.74 4.68 17.43
C ASP A 305 1.11 5.81 16.45
N PHE A 306 0.33 5.95 15.37
CA PHE A 306 0.50 6.87 14.25
C PHE A 306 1.84 6.75 13.51
N GLU A 307 2.63 5.71 13.74
CA GLU A 307 3.96 5.57 13.12
C GLU A 307 3.84 5.36 11.61
N ASN A 308 2.83 4.60 11.18
CA ASN A 308 2.53 4.35 9.78
C ASN A 308 1.44 5.28 9.21
N ALA A 309 1.08 6.34 9.94
CA ALA A 309 0.07 7.30 9.48
C ALA A 309 0.53 8.12 8.27
N ARG A 310 1.84 8.11 7.96
CA ARG A 310 2.45 8.83 6.85
C ARG A 310 3.34 7.91 6.05
N THR A 311 2.99 7.71 4.78
CA THR A 311 3.84 7.00 3.82
C THR A 311 4.33 7.99 2.77
N PRO A 312 5.62 8.41 2.80
CA PRO A 312 6.12 9.41 1.87
C PRO A 312 6.42 8.81 0.49
N TYR A 313 5.99 9.49 -0.57
CA TYR A 313 6.43 9.23 -1.94
C TYR A 313 7.53 10.22 -2.33
N THR A 314 8.75 9.72 -2.55
CA THR A 314 9.88 10.60 -2.90
C THR A 314 9.81 11.07 -4.36
N LEU A 315 9.94 12.39 -4.56
CA LEU A 315 10.02 13.02 -5.89
C LEU A 315 11.42 13.60 -6.16
N GLY A 316 12.34 13.49 -5.20
CA GLY A 316 13.70 14.03 -5.25
C GLY A 316 14.79 12.95 -5.05
N GLY A 317 16.05 13.36 -5.06
CA GLY A 317 17.22 12.49 -4.91
C GLY A 317 17.62 11.72 -6.17
N LEU A 318 18.67 10.88 -6.06
CA LEU A 318 19.32 10.21 -7.19
C LEU A 318 18.37 9.43 -8.11
N ALA A 319 17.42 8.69 -7.52
CA ALA A 319 16.52 7.84 -8.29
C ALA A 319 15.43 8.65 -9.01
N SER A 320 15.12 9.85 -8.52
CA SER A 320 13.99 10.65 -9.03
C SER A 320 14.42 11.69 -10.05
N VAL A 321 15.64 12.24 -9.96
CA VAL A 321 16.17 13.24 -10.92
C VAL A 321 16.03 12.78 -12.38
N PRO A 322 16.40 11.53 -12.75
CA PRO A 322 16.27 11.05 -14.12
C PRO A 322 14.82 10.82 -14.57
N ALA A 323 13.81 10.93 -13.69
CA ALA A 323 12.40 10.83 -14.07
C ALA A 323 11.81 12.19 -14.49
N TRP A 324 12.47 13.30 -14.14
CA TRP A 324 12.04 14.63 -14.58
C TRP A 324 12.44 14.88 -16.03
N ARG A 325 11.54 15.51 -16.77
CA ARG A 325 11.68 15.87 -18.19
C ARG A 325 11.39 17.36 -18.36
N LEU A 326 11.77 17.91 -19.52
CA LEU A 326 11.45 19.28 -19.88
C LEU A 326 9.92 19.46 -19.88
N ALA A 327 9.40 20.50 -19.22
CA ALA A 327 7.96 20.74 -19.21
C ALA A 327 7.47 21.41 -20.49
N ALA A 328 6.21 21.16 -20.87
CA ALA A 328 5.48 22.01 -21.80
C ALA A 328 5.34 23.46 -21.26
N THR A 329 5.10 24.42 -22.16
CA THR A 329 4.85 25.81 -21.75
C THR A 329 3.56 25.89 -20.92
N PRO A 330 3.60 26.41 -19.68
CA PRO A 330 2.42 26.50 -18.83
C PRO A 330 1.31 27.33 -19.47
N ALA A 331 0.05 26.91 -19.31
CA ALA A 331 -1.11 27.58 -19.91
C ALA A 331 -1.19 29.10 -19.68
N PRO A 332 -0.85 29.65 -18.48
CA PRO A 332 -0.84 31.11 -18.27
C PRO A 332 0.16 31.88 -19.15
N LEU A 333 1.24 31.24 -19.59
CA LEU A 333 2.27 31.83 -20.45
C LEU A 333 2.04 31.49 -21.93
N LEU A 334 1.46 30.32 -22.20
CA LEU A 334 1.15 29.87 -23.55
C LEU A 334 0.13 30.78 -24.24
N GLY A 335 -0.93 31.19 -23.53
CA GLY A 335 -2.00 32.00 -24.12
C GLY A 335 -2.60 31.34 -25.37
N SER A 336 -2.53 32.04 -26.51
CA SER A 336 -2.94 31.52 -27.83
C SER A 336 -1.75 31.19 -28.74
N ALA A 337 -0.53 31.16 -28.21
CA ALA A 337 0.67 30.87 -28.99
C ALA A 337 0.66 29.42 -29.48
N THR A 338 1.08 29.22 -30.73
CA THR A 338 1.16 27.91 -31.40
C THR A 338 2.46 27.81 -32.18
N GLY A 339 2.90 26.59 -32.50
CA GLY A 339 4.20 26.34 -33.13
C GLY A 339 5.34 26.95 -32.32
N LEU A 340 6.39 27.41 -33.02
CA LEU A 340 7.62 27.95 -32.40
C LEU A 340 7.37 29.01 -31.31
N ALA A 341 6.32 29.84 -31.48
CA ALA A 341 5.99 30.90 -30.54
C ALA A 341 5.63 30.39 -29.14
N SER A 342 5.24 29.12 -29.00
CA SER A 342 4.92 28.53 -27.68
C SER A 342 6.12 28.47 -26.74
N ASN A 343 7.36 28.43 -27.25
CA ASN A 343 8.58 28.33 -26.43
C ASN A 343 9.41 29.63 -26.36
N TYR A 344 8.95 30.74 -26.92
CA TYR A 344 9.72 32.00 -26.95
C TYR A 344 10.08 32.56 -25.56
N GLN A 345 9.25 32.28 -24.56
CA GLN A 345 9.47 32.70 -23.18
C GLN A 345 10.29 31.69 -22.35
N ARG A 346 10.81 30.62 -22.95
CA ARG A 346 11.55 29.59 -22.23
C ARG A 346 13.00 30.00 -21.96
N GLY A 347 13.35 30.18 -20.69
CA GLY A 347 14.73 30.38 -20.23
C GLY A 347 15.44 29.06 -19.96
N LYS A 348 16.77 29.10 -19.77
CA LYS A 348 17.55 27.91 -19.43
C LYS A 348 17.29 27.49 -17.99
N LEU A 349 16.84 26.26 -17.82
CA LEU A 349 16.77 25.57 -16.54
C LEU A 349 17.64 24.33 -16.62
N ALA A 350 18.50 24.11 -15.64
CA ALA A 350 19.19 22.86 -15.42
C ALA A 350 18.72 22.27 -14.09
N TRP A 351 18.31 21.00 -14.11
CA TRP A 351 17.97 20.24 -12.91
C TRP A 351 18.93 19.08 -12.76
N TYR A 352 19.46 18.90 -11.57
CA TYR A 352 20.46 17.87 -11.30
C TYR A 352 20.55 17.58 -9.80
N THR A 353 21.44 16.67 -9.45
CA THR A 353 21.87 16.44 -8.08
C THR A 353 23.38 16.30 -8.12
N ILE A 354 24.08 16.94 -7.17
CA ILE A 354 25.53 16.87 -7.13
C ILE A 354 25.96 15.53 -6.54
N ASP A 355 26.89 14.85 -7.21
CA ASP A 355 27.37 13.54 -6.80
C ASP A 355 28.07 13.55 -5.43
N GLN A 356 27.75 12.54 -4.62
CA GLN A 356 28.37 12.16 -3.33
C GLN A 356 29.89 12.32 -3.25
N SER A 357 30.55 11.89 -4.32
CA SER A 357 32.00 11.80 -4.45
C SER A 357 32.68 13.16 -4.31
N TYR A 358 32.01 14.27 -4.66
CA TYR A 358 32.57 15.61 -4.53
C TYR A 358 32.82 16.01 -3.06
N TYR A 359 32.06 15.47 -2.11
CA TYR A 359 32.16 15.82 -0.68
C TYR A 359 32.90 14.78 0.16
N THR A 360 33.04 13.57 -0.36
CA THR A 360 33.64 12.42 0.33
C THR A 360 35.07 12.12 -0.11
N GLY A 361 35.65 12.96 -0.98
CA GLY A 361 37.02 12.78 -1.48
C GLY A 361 37.14 11.69 -2.56
N GLY A 362 36.06 11.42 -3.31
CA GLY A 362 36.06 10.45 -4.40
C GLY A 362 36.76 10.93 -5.67
N ASN A 363 36.90 10.03 -6.64
CA ASN A 363 37.50 10.31 -7.95
C ASN A 363 36.62 11.32 -8.73
N GLY A 364 37.20 12.39 -9.29
CA GLY A 364 36.47 13.40 -10.08
C GLY A 364 36.51 14.83 -9.54
N THR A 365 37.15 15.05 -8.38
CA THR A 365 37.27 16.37 -7.73
C THR A 365 38.42 17.24 -8.26
N SER A 366 39.25 16.72 -9.18
CA SER A 366 40.42 17.45 -9.71
C SER A 366 39.98 18.69 -10.50
N GLY A 367 40.45 19.86 -10.09
CA GLY A 367 40.15 21.14 -10.76
C GLY A 367 39.00 21.95 -10.14
N ILE A 368 38.31 21.42 -9.14
CA ILE A 368 37.28 22.16 -8.40
C ILE A 368 37.91 22.80 -7.16
N ALA A 369 37.74 24.12 -7.01
CA ALA A 369 38.26 24.84 -5.85
C ALA A 369 37.49 24.46 -4.57
N ALA A 370 38.20 24.38 -3.44
CA ALA A 370 37.58 24.13 -2.14
C ALA A 370 36.49 25.18 -1.79
N ALA A 371 36.66 26.42 -2.25
CA ALA A 371 35.66 27.48 -2.08
C ALA A 371 34.32 27.12 -2.75
N THR A 372 34.34 26.49 -3.94
CA THR A 372 33.14 26.02 -4.64
C THR A 372 32.41 24.95 -3.83
N LEU A 373 33.14 24.00 -3.24
CA LEU A 373 32.53 22.93 -2.42
C LEU A 373 32.03 23.43 -1.06
N SER A 374 32.43 24.62 -0.62
CA SER A 374 31.94 25.25 0.61
C SER A 374 30.77 26.21 0.39
N ASN A 375 30.48 26.58 -0.86
CA ASN A 375 29.41 27.50 -1.20
C ASN A 375 28.04 26.86 -0.94
N PHE A 376 27.10 27.61 -0.36
CA PHE A 376 25.81 27.09 0.06
C PHE A 376 24.99 26.48 -1.09
N TYR A 377 25.17 26.95 -2.32
CA TYR A 377 24.46 26.44 -3.50
C TYR A 377 25.07 25.16 -4.09
N THR A 378 26.27 24.77 -3.68
CA THR A 378 27.03 23.65 -4.27
C THR A 378 27.73 22.76 -3.23
N ARG A 379 27.49 22.98 -1.94
CA ARG A 379 28.07 22.17 -0.85
C ARG A 379 27.24 20.93 -0.59
N GLY A 380 27.88 19.93 0.01
CA GLY A 380 27.17 18.80 0.60
C GLY A 380 26.32 19.26 1.77
N ILE A 381 25.09 18.76 1.86
CA ILE A 381 24.16 19.02 2.97
C ILE A 381 24.25 17.85 3.94
N PRO A 382 24.90 17.99 5.11
CA PRO A 382 24.96 16.91 6.08
C PRO A 382 23.55 16.52 6.54
N ARG A 383 23.27 15.23 6.64
CA ARG A 383 21.93 14.75 7.01
C ARG A 383 21.49 15.22 8.41
N ASN A 384 22.43 15.39 9.33
CA ASN A 384 22.17 15.96 10.66
C ASN A 384 21.89 17.47 10.65
N GLU A 385 22.11 18.17 9.54
CA GLU A 385 21.70 19.57 9.38
C GLU A 385 20.19 19.68 9.23
N ILE A 386 19.58 18.79 8.43
CA ILE A 386 18.13 18.75 8.21
C ILE A 386 17.42 17.94 9.30
N PHE A 387 18.02 16.82 9.73
CA PHE A 387 17.43 15.87 10.68
C PHE A 387 18.33 15.68 11.91
N PRO A 388 18.48 16.69 12.80
CA PRO A 388 19.43 16.65 13.90
C PRO A 388 19.12 15.58 14.96
N ASN A 389 17.85 15.17 15.08
CA ASN A 389 17.40 14.19 16.07
C ASN A 389 17.25 12.77 15.51
N LYS A 390 17.61 12.56 14.24
CA LYS A 390 17.55 11.23 13.62
C LYS A 390 18.89 10.52 13.81
N ASP A 391 18.86 9.31 14.34
CA ASP A 391 20.05 8.46 14.36
C ASP A 391 20.37 8.04 12.92
N LEU A 392 21.58 8.38 12.46
CA LEU A 392 22.01 8.14 11.09
C LEU A 392 22.65 6.76 10.90
N GLY A 393 22.82 6.01 12.00
CA GLY A 393 23.55 4.75 12.02
C GLY A 393 25.05 4.93 11.71
N THR A 394 25.82 3.85 11.86
CA THR A 394 27.28 3.89 11.61
C THR A 394 27.64 3.66 10.13
N THR A 395 26.71 3.15 9.33
CA THR A 395 26.91 2.76 7.93
C THR A 395 25.94 3.50 7.03
N GLY A 396 26.26 4.75 6.70
CA GLY A 396 25.42 5.56 5.84
C GLY A 396 26.19 6.70 5.21
N ASN A 397 25.76 7.09 4.01
CA ASN A 397 26.23 8.31 3.38
C ASN A 397 25.82 9.52 4.24
N GLY A 398 26.78 10.37 4.61
CA GLY A 398 26.61 11.43 5.57
C GLY A 398 25.89 12.67 5.03
N TYR A 399 25.73 12.78 3.71
CA TYR A 399 25.08 13.91 3.06
C TYR A 399 23.73 13.53 2.42
N GLU A 400 22.83 14.49 2.33
CA GLU A 400 21.59 14.38 1.57
C GLU A 400 21.82 14.60 0.08
N TYR A 401 21.01 13.91 -0.74
CA TYR A 401 20.94 14.18 -2.17
C TYR A 401 19.98 15.34 -2.42
N SER A 402 20.53 16.49 -2.80
CA SER A 402 19.76 17.66 -3.21
C SER A 402 19.07 17.44 -4.55
N PHE A 403 17.98 18.16 -4.78
CA PHE A 403 17.35 18.32 -6.08
C PHE A 403 17.57 19.76 -6.53
N ASP A 404 18.69 20.00 -7.21
CA ASP A 404 19.18 21.34 -7.54
C ASP A 404 18.51 21.86 -8.80
N LEU A 405 18.04 23.10 -8.75
CA LEU A 405 17.40 23.81 -9.85
C LEU A 405 18.16 25.10 -10.14
N ALA A 406 18.96 25.10 -11.21
CA ALA A 406 19.70 26.27 -11.66
C ALA A 406 18.96 26.94 -12.83
N TYR A 407 18.37 28.11 -12.58
CA TYR A 407 17.57 28.85 -13.56
C TYR A 407 18.28 30.13 -14.02
N TYR A 408 18.46 30.24 -15.34
CA TYR A 408 19.13 31.34 -16.02
C TYR A 408 18.15 32.03 -16.97
N PRO A 409 17.36 33.02 -16.50
CA PRO A 409 16.36 33.70 -17.33
C PRO A 409 16.98 34.53 -18.47
N GLY A 410 18.25 34.91 -18.36
CA GLY A 410 18.99 35.63 -19.42
C GLY A 410 19.56 34.72 -20.52
N GLU A 411 19.43 33.40 -20.37
CA GLU A 411 19.90 32.42 -21.35
C GLU A 411 18.71 31.67 -21.97
N ARG A 412 18.83 31.33 -23.27
CA ARG A 412 17.84 30.56 -24.02
C ARG A 412 17.73 29.16 -23.45
N GLY A 413 16.49 28.76 -23.14
CA GLY A 413 16.19 27.37 -22.86
C GLY A 413 16.21 26.50 -24.13
N PRO A 414 16.18 25.16 -23.97
CA PRO A 414 16.05 24.24 -25.09
C PRO A 414 14.84 24.57 -25.98
N TYR A 415 14.97 24.41 -27.29
CA TYR A 415 13.89 24.63 -28.26
C TYR A 415 13.23 26.02 -28.17
N ASN A 416 14.00 27.08 -27.88
CA ASN A 416 13.51 28.46 -27.91
C ASN A 416 13.96 29.16 -29.20
N PHE A 417 13.13 29.18 -30.23
CA PHE A 417 13.45 29.79 -31.54
C PHE A 417 13.03 31.26 -31.65
N LEU A 418 13.12 32.05 -30.57
CA LEU A 418 12.77 33.46 -30.60
C LEU A 418 13.58 34.21 -31.70
N PRO A 419 12.91 34.82 -32.71
CA PRO A 419 13.60 35.44 -33.83
C PRO A 419 14.35 36.72 -33.43
N ASN A 420 15.49 36.99 -34.08
CA ASN A 420 16.29 38.21 -33.92
C ASN A 420 16.64 38.57 -32.47
N SER A 421 16.70 37.57 -31.58
CA SER A 421 16.94 37.76 -30.15
C SER A 421 18.30 37.29 -29.69
N LEU A 422 19.19 36.85 -30.58
CA LEU A 422 20.52 36.35 -30.20
C LEU A 422 21.49 37.50 -30.00
N ASP A 423 22.29 37.41 -28.94
CA ASP A 423 23.42 38.29 -28.74
C ASP A 423 24.42 38.09 -29.90
N PRO A 424 24.71 39.11 -30.72
CA PRO A 424 25.69 39.00 -31.80
C PRO A 424 27.10 38.64 -31.31
N GLY A 425 27.41 38.87 -30.03
CA GLY A 425 28.68 38.49 -29.41
C GLY A 425 28.74 37.06 -28.90
N ASP A 426 27.64 36.30 -28.90
CA ASP A 426 27.60 34.92 -28.44
C ASP A 426 27.68 33.92 -29.60
N LEU A 427 28.90 33.43 -29.85
CA LEU A 427 29.19 32.43 -30.88
C LEU A 427 28.46 31.10 -30.69
N ASN A 428 27.91 30.84 -29.49
CA ASN A 428 27.17 29.61 -29.19
C ASN A 428 25.64 29.81 -29.21
N GLY A 429 25.16 31.03 -29.49
CA GLY A 429 23.73 31.33 -29.60
C GLY A 429 22.91 31.07 -28.33
N ARG A 430 23.54 31.04 -27.15
CA ARG A 430 22.90 30.75 -25.86
C ARG A 430 22.20 31.98 -25.29
N ARG A 431 22.73 33.17 -25.55
CA ARG A 431 22.34 34.42 -24.88
C ARG A 431 21.32 35.21 -25.69
N PHE A 432 20.41 35.83 -24.96
CA PHE A 432 19.55 36.84 -25.53
C PHE A 432 20.31 38.16 -25.73
N ASN A 433 20.02 38.89 -26.80
CA ASN A 433 20.56 40.22 -27.04
C ASN A 433 20.11 41.22 -25.98
N SER A 434 20.76 42.39 -25.94
CA SER A 434 20.49 43.43 -24.93
C SER A 434 19.02 43.88 -24.86
N ALA A 435 18.31 43.90 -25.99
CA ALA A 435 16.87 44.21 -26.02
C ALA A 435 16.01 43.16 -25.31
N ASN A 436 16.44 41.89 -25.32
CA ASN A 436 15.75 40.76 -24.72
C ASN A 436 16.37 40.32 -23.37
N SER A 437 17.41 40.98 -22.88
CA SER A 437 18.05 40.68 -21.59
C SER A 437 17.69 41.68 -20.49
N THR A 438 16.60 42.42 -20.67
CA THR A 438 16.10 43.37 -19.66
C THR A 438 15.46 42.66 -18.47
N ASN A 439 15.42 43.31 -17.30
CA ASN A 439 14.74 42.77 -16.11
C ASN A 439 13.27 42.40 -16.40
N ALA A 440 12.56 43.22 -17.18
CA ALA A 440 11.17 42.95 -17.56
C ALA A 440 11.06 41.71 -18.45
N ALA A 441 11.96 41.54 -19.43
CA ALA A 441 11.99 40.34 -20.28
C ALA A 441 12.33 39.08 -19.48
N ASN A 442 13.30 39.15 -18.57
CA ASN A 442 13.68 38.05 -17.69
C ASN A 442 12.53 37.64 -16.74
N GLN A 443 11.75 38.59 -16.24
CA GLN A 443 10.58 38.33 -15.38
C GLN A 443 9.42 37.65 -16.12
N ALA A 444 9.33 37.83 -17.45
CA ALA A 444 8.32 37.20 -18.28
C ALA A 444 8.69 35.77 -18.74
N ARG A 445 9.89 35.30 -18.40
CA ARG A 445 10.38 33.97 -18.80
C ARG A 445 10.10 32.90 -17.75
N PHE A 446 10.06 31.65 -18.20
CA PHE A 446 9.96 30.49 -17.35
C PHE A 446 11.02 29.44 -17.67
N GLY A 447 11.36 28.64 -16.67
CA GLY A 447 12.03 27.35 -16.83
C GLY A 447 11.17 26.31 -16.12
N GLY A 448 10.89 25.18 -16.76
CA GLY A 448 9.96 24.19 -16.22
C GLY A 448 10.41 22.77 -16.48
N ILE A 449 10.12 21.92 -15.50
CA ILE A 449 10.25 20.46 -15.57
C ILE A 449 8.95 19.81 -15.16
N SER A 450 8.66 18.64 -15.70
CA SER A 450 7.50 17.82 -15.37
C SER A 450 7.93 16.36 -15.17
N ARG A 451 7.12 15.61 -14.42
CA ARG A 451 7.25 14.16 -14.28
C ARG A 451 5.86 13.55 -14.20
N GLY A 452 5.71 12.34 -14.73
CA GLY A 452 4.54 11.51 -14.48
C GLY A 452 4.52 11.01 -13.03
N ILE A 453 3.33 10.90 -12.45
CA ILE A 453 3.13 10.21 -11.18
C ILE A 453 2.85 8.73 -11.48
N THR A 454 3.74 7.84 -11.03
CA THR A 454 3.70 6.41 -11.37
C THR A 454 3.30 5.49 -10.22
N PHE A 455 3.08 6.03 -9.01
CA PHE A 455 2.69 5.22 -7.84
C PHE A 455 1.17 5.02 -7.78
N ASP A 456 0.42 6.10 -7.62
CA ASP A 456 -1.04 6.14 -7.66
C ASP A 456 -1.45 7.52 -8.21
N THR A 457 -2.22 7.53 -9.29
CA THR A 457 -2.75 8.74 -9.89
C THR A 457 -4.03 9.22 -9.22
N ASP A 458 -4.69 8.34 -8.45
CA ASP A 458 -5.85 8.68 -7.64
C ASP A 458 -5.40 9.15 -6.26
N PHE A 459 -5.23 10.48 -6.13
CA PHE A 459 -4.76 11.09 -4.88
C PHE A 459 -5.76 10.95 -3.73
N ASP A 460 -7.05 10.78 -4.04
CA ASP A 460 -8.09 10.59 -3.03
C ASP A 460 -8.00 9.16 -2.46
N ASN A 461 -7.83 8.16 -3.33
CA ASN A 461 -7.59 6.78 -2.90
C ASN A 461 -6.26 6.62 -2.13
N ALA A 462 -5.20 7.28 -2.59
CA ALA A 462 -3.88 7.25 -1.94
C ALA A 462 -3.76 8.16 -0.71
N ASN A 463 -4.81 8.92 -0.37
CA ASN A 463 -4.85 9.91 0.70
C ASN A 463 -3.64 10.88 0.69
N ILE A 464 -3.37 11.49 -0.48
CA ILE A 464 -2.27 12.47 -0.63
C ILE A 464 -2.70 13.82 -0.07
N GLU A 465 -2.14 14.21 1.08
CA GLU A 465 -2.52 15.45 1.78
C GLU A 465 -1.60 16.64 1.51
N TYR A 466 -0.29 16.41 1.41
CA TYR A 466 0.70 17.48 1.28
C TYR A 466 1.91 17.06 0.46
N LEU A 467 2.54 18.05 -0.16
CA LEU A 467 3.85 17.93 -0.78
C LEU A 467 4.86 18.65 0.12
N GLU A 468 5.79 17.90 0.69
CA GLU A 468 6.84 18.43 1.58
C GLU A 468 8.18 18.50 0.83
N PHE A 469 8.92 19.59 1.04
CA PHE A 469 10.30 19.73 0.59
C PHE A 469 11.06 20.71 1.48
N TRP A 470 12.37 20.53 1.55
CA TRP A 470 13.29 21.43 2.22
C TRP A 470 14.03 22.26 1.17
N MET A 471 13.85 23.57 1.19
CA MET A 471 14.50 24.50 0.27
C MET A 471 15.50 25.36 1.03
N LEU A 472 16.75 25.41 0.54
CA LEU A 472 17.74 26.39 1.00
C LEU A 472 17.18 27.79 0.77
N ASP A 473 17.30 28.68 1.77
CA ASP A 473 16.99 30.09 1.57
C ASP A 473 17.90 30.67 0.46
N PRO A 474 17.36 31.02 -0.72
CA PRO A 474 18.16 31.51 -1.84
C PRO A 474 18.70 32.93 -1.61
N PHE A 475 18.38 33.54 -0.47
CA PHE A 475 18.88 34.84 -0.03
C PHE A 475 19.76 34.72 1.22
N ALA A 476 20.22 33.52 1.56
CA ALA A 476 21.08 33.28 2.72
C ALA A 476 22.32 34.19 2.69
N THR A 477 22.67 34.72 3.86
CA THR A 477 23.83 35.61 4.03
C THR A 477 24.91 34.95 4.88
N ALA A 478 26.17 35.24 4.58
CA ALA A 478 27.32 34.76 5.34
C ALA A 478 28.36 35.86 5.49
N ASN A 479 29.11 35.82 6.60
CA ASN A 479 30.21 36.76 6.85
C ASN A 479 31.31 36.67 5.79
N ASN A 480 31.53 35.46 5.26
CA ASN A 480 32.37 35.23 4.10
C ASN A 480 31.50 35.24 2.84
N ARG A 481 31.65 36.27 2.00
CA ARG A 481 30.87 36.44 0.76
C ARG A 481 31.05 35.28 -0.22
N GLU A 482 32.17 34.55 -0.15
CA GLU A 482 32.44 33.39 -1.00
C GLU A 482 31.46 32.23 -0.77
N LEU A 483 30.89 32.13 0.43
CA LEU A 483 29.94 31.07 0.80
C LEU A 483 28.54 31.28 0.21
N THR A 484 28.19 32.53 -0.09
CA THR A 484 26.87 32.93 -0.61
C THR A 484 26.97 33.60 -1.97
N ARG A 485 28.13 33.51 -2.63
CA ARG A 485 28.31 34.07 -3.97
C ARG A 485 27.54 33.22 -4.96
N ILE A 486 26.57 33.82 -5.63
CA ILE A 486 26.00 33.23 -6.85
C ILE A 486 27.06 33.40 -7.93
N ASP A 487 27.59 32.29 -8.44
CA ASP A 487 28.58 32.31 -9.52
C ASP A 487 27.87 32.60 -10.86
N ASP A 488 27.47 33.86 -11.05
CA ASP A 488 27.00 34.38 -12.32
C ASP A 488 28.16 35.08 -13.03
N PRO A 489 28.70 34.51 -14.13
CA PRO A 489 29.81 35.09 -14.87
C PRO A 489 29.49 36.45 -15.50
N ASN A 490 28.22 36.86 -15.55
CA ASN A 490 27.78 38.11 -16.16
C ASN A 490 27.38 39.19 -15.14
N ASN A 491 27.06 38.81 -13.90
CA ASN A 491 26.70 39.75 -12.84
C ASN A 491 27.14 39.27 -11.44
N PRO A 492 28.46 39.20 -11.19
CA PRO A 492 29.00 38.64 -9.94
C PRO A 492 28.65 39.45 -8.67
N ASN A 493 28.09 40.66 -8.83
CA ASN A 493 27.88 41.63 -7.75
C ASN A 493 26.41 41.92 -7.39
N LEU A 494 25.41 41.33 -8.05
CA LEU A 494 24.01 41.77 -7.90
C LEU A 494 23.19 41.09 -6.81
N TYR A 495 23.61 39.94 -6.29
CA TYR A 495 22.78 39.14 -5.39
C TYR A 495 23.29 39.06 -3.95
N ALA A 496 24.41 39.72 -3.63
CA ALA A 496 24.68 40.08 -2.25
C ALA A 496 23.64 41.15 -1.89
N SER A 497 22.70 40.82 -1.01
CA SER A 497 21.86 41.82 -0.34
C SER A 497 22.79 42.85 0.30
N ASP A 498 23.03 43.97 -0.38
CA ASP A 498 23.67 45.14 0.22
C ASP A 498 22.71 45.67 1.28
N PRO A 499 23.00 45.49 2.59
CA PRO A 499 22.10 45.90 3.66
C PRO A 499 21.92 47.43 3.71
N SER A 500 22.75 48.18 2.98
CA SER A 500 22.72 49.65 2.93
C SER A 500 21.89 50.22 1.78
N ASN A 501 21.35 49.38 0.88
CA ASN A 501 20.55 49.83 -0.26
C ASN A 501 19.06 49.44 -0.14
N PRO A 502 18.18 50.34 0.34
CA PRO A 502 16.74 50.07 0.47
C PRO A 502 16.02 49.87 -0.88
N ASN A 503 16.64 50.21 -2.01
CA ASN A 503 16.13 49.94 -3.35
C ASN A 503 16.53 48.57 -3.91
N ASN A 504 17.35 47.78 -3.19
CA ASN A 504 17.60 46.37 -3.49
C ASN A 504 16.47 45.45 -2.99
N SER A 505 15.33 46.04 -2.65
CA SER A 505 14.11 45.34 -2.30
C SER A 505 13.49 44.72 -3.56
N LYS A 506 13.58 43.39 -3.68
CA LYS A 506 12.78 42.49 -4.55
C LYS A 506 13.24 42.30 -6.01
N LEU A 507 14.29 41.52 -6.21
CA LEU A 507 14.45 40.68 -7.41
C LEU A 507 14.12 39.22 -7.04
N GLY A 508 12.89 38.97 -6.59
CA GLY A 508 12.39 37.62 -6.30
C GLY A 508 11.80 36.95 -7.55
N GLY A 509 11.88 35.62 -7.62
CA GLY A 509 11.18 34.80 -8.62
C GLY A 509 9.89 34.19 -8.08
N ARG A 510 9.15 33.48 -8.93
CA ARG A 510 8.01 32.65 -8.53
C ARG A 510 8.35 31.18 -8.76
N PHE A 511 8.33 30.38 -7.71
CA PHE A 511 8.33 28.92 -7.81
C PHE A 511 6.87 28.45 -7.85
N ILE A 512 6.50 27.68 -8.87
CA ILE A 512 5.13 27.23 -9.10
C ILE A 512 5.13 25.72 -9.27
N LEU A 513 4.32 25.04 -8.46
CA LEU A 513 4.06 23.62 -8.57
C LEU A 513 2.68 23.43 -9.21
N ASN A 514 2.66 22.84 -10.40
CA ASN A 514 1.43 22.43 -11.06
C ASN A 514 1.18 20.96 -10.72
N LEU A 515 0.02 20.67 -10.12
CA LEU A 515 -0.42 19.30 -9.79
C LEU A 515 -1.71 19.00 -10.55
N GLY A 516 -1.80 17.79 -11.09
CA GLY A 516 -2.93 17.34 -11.90
C GLY A 516 -2.54 17.12 -13.37
N ASN A 517 -3.48 17.37 -14.27
CA ASN A 517 -3.29 17.10 -15.69
C ASN A 517 -2.47 18.21 -16.35
N VAL A 518 -1.20 17.92 -16.64
CA VAL A 518 -0.27 18.81 -17.32
C VAL A 518 0.02 18.25 -18.71
N SER A 519 0.15 19.13 -19.70
CA SER A 519 0.49 18.73 -21.07
C SER A 519 1.89 18.10 -21.13
N GLU A 520 1.99 16.95 -21.78
CA GLU A 520 3.27 16.28 -22.12
C GLU A 520 3.80 16.73 -23.50
N ASP A 521 2.99 17.46 -24.27
CA ASP A 521 3.37 18.06 -25.55
C ASP A 521 4.32 19.26 -25.34
N VAL A 522 5.64 18.98 -25.29
CA VAL A 522 6.71 19.96 -25.05
C VAL A 522 6.96 20.84 -26.28
N LEU A 523 6.97 20.23 -27.46
CA LEU A 523 7.10 20.88 -28.76
C LEU A 523 5.72 20.95 -29.40
N LYS A 524 5.03 22.08 -29.23
CA LYS A 524 3.61 22.23 -29.64
C LYS A 524 3.42 21.99 -31.14
N ASP A 525 3.14 20.75 -31.54
CA ASP A 525 3.14 20.31 -32.94
C ASP A 525 1.87 19.54 -33.35
N GLY A 526 0.87 19.53 -32.47
CA GLY A 526 -0.39 18.83 -32.68
C GLY A 526 -0.46 17.46 -32.01
N ASN A 527 0.26 17.28 -30.89
CA ASN A 527 0.34 16.04 -30.13
C ASN A 527 0.97 14.89 -30.92
N ARG A 528 2.01 15.16 -31.73
CA ARG A 528 2.80 14.05 -32.27
C ARG A 528 3.65 13.48 -31.14
N HIS A 529 3.74 12.17 -31.10
CA HIS A 529 4.56 11.48 -30.11
C HIS A 529 5.98 11.38 -30.63
N GLU A 530 6.83 12.33 -30.24
CA GLU A 530 8.25 12.34 -30.55
C GLU A 530 9.02 11.37 -29.66
N PHE A 531 9.79 10.48 -30.28
CA PHE A 531 10.75 9.62 -29.60
C PHE A 531 11.95 9.36 -30.50
N GLU A 532 13.13 9.70 -29.97
CA GLU A 532 14.41 9.68 -30.66
C GLU A 532 14.79 8.32 -31.23
N ASN A 533 14.48 7.25 -30.51
CA ASN A 533 14.84 5.90 -30.92
C ASN A 533 13.98 5.35 -32.08
N GLY A 534 12.93 6.07 -32.49
CA GLY A 534 12.18 5.81 -33.71
C GLY A 534 12.69 6.59 -34.93
N LEU A 535 13.69 7.47 -34.74
CA LEU A 535 14.30 8.19 -35.86
C LEU A 535 15.07 7.22 -36.77
N PRO A 536 15.17 7.51 -38.07
CA PRO A 536 15.83 6.64 -39.02
C PRO A 536 17.30 6.41 -38.68
N THR A 537 17.75 5.20 -38.97
CA THR A 537 19.15 4.78 -38.84
C THR A 537 19.83 4.75 -40.21
N PRO A 538 21.18 4.72 -40.28
CA PRO A 538 21.90 4.56 -41.54
C PRO A 538 21.58 3.25 -42.28
N ALA A 539 20.98 2.27 -41.61
CA ALA A 539 20.58 0.99 -42.20
C ALA A 539 19.20 1.05 -42.88
N ASP A 540 18.42 2.12 -42.68
CA ASP A 540 17.09 2.23 -43.22
C ASP A 540 17.11 2.62 -44.72
N PRO A 541 16.45 1.85 -45.60
CA PRO A 541 16.54 2.06 -47.05
C PRO A 541 15.79 3.31 -47.54
N ASN A 542 14.85 3.85 -46.73
CA ASN A 542 14.09 5.05 -47.06
C ASN A 542 13.79 5.91 -45.82
N PRO A 543 14.80 6.63 -45.29
CA PRO A 543 14.67 7.38 -44.04
C PRO A 543 13.62 8.49 -44.11
N ALA A 544 13.43 9.12 -45.28
CA ALA A 544 12.46 10.21 -45.46
C ALA A 544 11.00 9.76 -45.31
N SER A 545 10.70 8.47 -45.55
CA SER A 545 9.35 7.91 -45.36
C SER A 545 9.02 7.57 -43.90
N LEU A 546 10.02 7.57 -43.04
CA LEU A 546 9.92 7.20 -41.63
C LEU A 546 9.82 8.43 -40.72
N THR A 547 9.78 9.63 -41.30
CA THR A 547 9.68 10.90 -40.58
C THR A 547 8.69 11.85 -41.24
N GLU A 548 7.99 12.64 -40.44
CA GLU A 548 7.16 13.75 -40.89
C GLU A 548 7.73 15.09 -40.40
N PRO A 549 7.76 16.14 -41.25
CA PRO A 549 8.23 17.46 -40.83
C PRO A 549 7.21 18.13 -39.90
N THR A 550 7.72 18.79 -38.86
CA THR A 550 6.96 19.63 -37.93
C THR A 550 7.51 21.06 -37.96
N PRO A 551 6.82 22.05 -37.38
CA PRO A 551 7.38 23.40 -37.25
C PRO A 551 8.69 23.45 -36.43
N TRP A 552 8.98 22.42 -35.65
CA TRP A 552 10.16 22.30 -34.79
C TRP A 552 11.30 21.54 -35.46
N GLY A 553 10.96 20.51 -36.24
CA GLY A 553 11.94 19.74 -36.99
C GLY A 553 11.31 18.56 -37.69
N ARG A 554 11.61 17.34 -37.23
CA ARG A 554 11.02 16.10 -37.76
C ARG A 554 10.68 15.13 -36.65
N VAL A 555 9.53 14.49 -36.78
CA VAL A 555 9.05 13.43 -35.88
C VAL A 555 9.02 12.09 -36.60
N THR A 556 9.26 11.00 -35.90
CA THR A 556 9.10 9.65 -36.46
C THR A 556 7.64 9.33 -36.77
N THR A 557 7.38 8.60 -37.86
CA THR A 557 6.06 8.01 -38.17
C THR A 557 5.91 6.59 -37.62
N GLN A 558 6.98 6.05 -37.03
CA GLN A 558 6.97 4.71 -36.49
C GLN A 558 6.12 4.62 -35.22
N GLN A 559 5.59 3.44 -34.93
CA GLN A 559 4.92 3.17 -33.67
C GLN A 559 5.97 2.97 -32.57
N PHE A 560 5.78 3.64 -31.42
CA PHE A 560 6.61 3.41 -30.25
C PHE A 560 6.41 1.97 -29.74
N LEU A 561 7.50 1.21 -29.64
CA LEU A 561 7.49 -0.18 -29.15
C LEU A 561 8.25 -0.32 -27.83
N THR A 562 9.50 0.14 -27.79
CA THR A 562 10.40 0.02 -26.64
C THR A 562 11.28 1.25 -26.54
N ASP A 563 11.62 1.70 -25.33
CA ASP A 563 12.53 2.82 -25.09
C ASP A 563 14.00 2.36 -25.13
N ALA A 564 14.51 2.12 -26.34
CA ALA A 564 15.88 1.71 -26.57
C ALA A 564 16.37 2.11 -27.97
N PHE A 565 17.58 2.68 -28.04
CA PHE A 565 18.26 2.94 -29.29
C PHE A 565 18.63 1.65 -30.03
N ASN A 566 18.67 1.73 -31.36
CA ASN A 566 19.11 0.61 -32.18
C ASN A 566 20.62 0.34 -31.95
N ALA A 567 20.97 -0.94 -31.75
CA ALA A 567 22.34 -1.37 -31.46
C ALA A 567 23.28 -1.35 -32.68
N ALA A 568 22.77 -1.12 -33.90
CA ALA A 568 23.60 -1.03 -35.08
C ALA A 568 24.57 0.17 -35.03
N ALA A 569 25.74 -0.01 -35.66
CA ALA A 569 26.79 1.01 -35.66
C ALA A 569 26.30 2.29 -36.35
N GLY A 570 26.51 3.43 -35.68
CA GLY A 570 26.07 4.74 -36.18
C GLY A 570 24.61 5.10 -35.89
N SER A 571 23.76 4.14 -35.52
CA SER A 571 22.34 4.40 -35.24
C SER A 571 22.13 5.34 -34.05
N ARG A 572 22.89 5.17 -32.97
CA ARG A 572 22.77 6.07 -31.83
C ARG A 572 23.05 7.52 -32.21
N ALA A 573 24.05 7.80 -33.04
CA ALA A 573 24.38 9.17 -33.44
C ALA A 573 23.31 9.81 -34.33
N SER A 574 22.49 9.03 -35.04
CA SER A 574 21.35 9.54 -35.82
C SER A 574 20.04 9.62 -35.03
N GLN A 575 19.94 8.88 -33.93
CA GLN A 575 18.75 8.81 -33.07
C GLN A 575 18.84 9.74 -31.86
N ASP A 576 19.98 9.80 -31.17
CA ASP A 576 20.26 10.62 -29.97
C ASP A 576 20.61 12.06 -30.41
N VAL A 577 19.57 12.82 -30.81
CA VAL A 577 19.71 14.14 -31.46
C VAL A 577 18.81 15.23 -30.85
N GLY A 578 17.86 14.88 -29.99
CA GLY A 578 16.91 15.78 -29.35
C GLY A 578 15.46 15.51 -29.77
N LEU A 579 14.54 16.23 -29.13
CA LEU A 579 13.09 16.16 -29.36
C LEU A 579 12.69 16.60 -30.77
N ASP A 580 13.39 17.58 -31.36
CA ASP A 580 13.12 18.07 -32.72
C ASP A 580 13.64 17.14 -33.84
N GLY A 581 14.38 16.10 -33.48
CA GLY A 581 14.89 15.10 -34.41
C GLY A 581 16.03 15.57 -35.30
N PHE A 582 16.64 16.73 -35.03
CA PHE A 582 17.78 17.27 -35.79
C PHE A 582 19.07 17.26 -34.97
N GLY A 583 20.18 16.91 -35.61
CA GLY A 583 21.49 17.15 -34.99
C GLY A 583 21.81 18.64 -35.01
N GLY A 584 22.67 19.12 -34.11
CA GLY A 584 22.95 20.56 -33.99
C GLY A 584 23.52 21.27 -35.24
N ALA A 585 23.96 20.52 -36.26
CA ALA A 585 24.33 21.09 -37.56
C ALA A 585 23.11 21.28 -38.50
N ASP A 586 22.09 20.43 -38.38
CA ASP A 586 20.84 20.48 -39.15
C ASP A 586 19.83 21.48 -38.56
N GLU A 587 20.01 21.88 -37.28
CA GLU A 587 19.19 22.90 -36.61
C GLU A 587 19.48 24.36 -37.08
N GLN A 588 20.64 24.61 -37.72
CA GLN A 588 21.07 25.94 -38.19
C GLN A 588 20.57 26.24 -39.59
#